data_AF-A0A7X6ZPF2-F1
#
_entry.id   AF-A0A7X6ZPF2-F1
#
_cell.length_a   1.000
_cell.length_b   1.000
_cell.length_c   1.000
_cell.angle_alpha   90.00
_cell.angle_beta   90.00
_cell.angle_gamma   90.00
#
_symmetry.space_group_name_H-M   'P 1'
#
loop_
_entity.id
_entity.type
_entity.pdbx_description
1 polymer ?
#
loop_
_entity_poly.entity_id
_entity_poly.type
_entity_poly.pdbx_seq_one_letter_code
_entity_poly.pdbx_strand_id
1 'polypeptide(L)'
;MASRVVKYFYSKLAAAAYNGGSYTLADEDEVQTVQIEVPAGKEFTLDLNGKTLHNTMTTHIWNADQGNWSHFTVRGKMTIKDGSPAGTGSITPDPNDCYAVDVREGGHLIIESGSYNGNRTSIYVHEGTAEIKGGKFSVQQQHPTDPYGYVIDCDNTNYLNGTAKALISGGSFVGFNPGDCPAEGPGTNFVIDGYHSYISDGAATPKVYSVKQN
;
A
#
# COMPACT_ATOMS: atom_id res chain seq x y z
N MET A 1 41.11 11.02 1.32
CA MET A 1 39.87 11.58 1.91
C MET A 1 38.73 10.69 1.49
N ALA A 2 38.03 10.04 2.43
CA ALA A 2 36.79 9.34 2.09
C ALA A 2 35.74 10.40 1.79
N SER A 3 35.31 10.51 0.54
CA SER A 3 34.15 11.33 0.17
C SER A 3 32.95 10.74 0.89
N ARG A 4 32.45 11.46 1.91
CA ARG A 4 31.24 11.08 2.62
C ARG A 4 30.08 11.44 1.70
N VAL A 5 29.56 10.47 0.95
CA VAL A 5 28.37 10.66 0.13
C VAL A 5 27.23 11.05 1.05
N VAL A 6 26.81 12.32 1.00
CA VAL A 6 25.62 12.81 1.71
C VAL A 6 24.44 12.54 0.79
N LYS A 7 23.60 11.57 1.15
CA LYS A 7 22.30 11.40 0.49
C LYS A 7 21.39 12.52 0.99
N TYR A 8 20.90 13.35 0.08
CA TYR A 8 19.90 14.37 0.38
C TYR A 8 18.52 13.72 0.36
N PHE A 9 17.70 14.04 1.37
CA PHE A 9 16.32 13.59 1.48
C PHE A 9 15.38 14.78 1.40
N TYR A 10 14.26 14.60 0.71
CA TYR A 10 13.25 15.64 0.51
C TYR A 10 12.36 15.86 1.74
N SER A 11 12.28 14.87 2.64
CA SER A 11 11.53 14.95 3.89
C SER A 11 12.23 14.17 5.00
N LYS A 12 11.89 14.48 6.27
CA LYS A 12 12.35 13.71 7.44
C LYS A 12 11.82 12.27 7.39
N LEU A 13 10.60 12.11 6.88
CA LEU A 13 9.99 10.81 6.62
C LEU A 13 10.84 9.99 5.63
N ALA A 14 11.22 10.57 4.48
CA ALA A 14 12.07 9.89 3.51
C ALA A 14 13.43 9.50 4.08
N ALA A 15 14.03 10.36 4.92
CA ALA A 15 15.27 10.04 5.61
C ALA A 15 15.11 8.89 6.62
N ALA A 16 14.00 8.86 7.38
CA ALA A 16 13.72 7.79 8.33
C ALA A 16 13.47 6.45 7.63
N ALA A 17 12.68 6.44 6.55
CA ALA A 17 12.42 5.26 5.73
C ALA A 17 13.71 4.67 5.15
N TYR A 18 14.57 5.53 4.57
CA TYR A 18 15.80 5.07 3.92
C TYR A 18 16.84 4.54 4.92
N ASN A 19 16.94 5.16 6.09
CA ASN A 19 17.93 4.74 7.10
C ASN A 19 17.43 3.56 7.95
N GLY A 20 16.11 3.32 7.98
CA GLY A 20 15.42 2.42 8.89
C GLY A 20 15.06 3.11 10.22
N GLY A 21 14.17 2.49 10.99
CA GLY A 21 13.68 2.99 12.28
C GLY A 21 12.16 3.22 12.27
N SER A 22 11.72 4.35 12.81
CA SER A 22 10.29 4.68 12.87
C SER A 22 10.04 6.16 12.63
N TYR A 23 8.87 6.49 12.09
CA TYR A 23 8.40 7.86 11.94
C TYR A 23 6.92 7.95 12.28
N THR A 24 6.53 8.99 13.00
CA THR A 24 5.13 9.33 13.29
C THR A 24 4.80 10.61 12.55
N LEU A 25 3.76 10.61 11.72
CA LEU A 25 3.32 11.82 11.04
C LEU A 25 2.91 12.88 12.08
N ALA A 26 3.44 14.09 11.90
CA ALA A 26 3.22 15.22 12.79
C ALA A 26 2.31 16.27 12.16
N ASP A 27 2.48 16.51 10.86
CA ASP A 27 1.69 17.47 10.12
C ASP A 27 0.37 16.84 9.68
N GLU A 28 -0.73 17.61 9.75
CA GLU A 28 -2.06 17.16 9.27
C GLU A 28 -2.02 16.73 7.80
N ASP A 29 -1.14 17.38 7.04
CA ASP A 29 -1.06 17.32 5.60
C ASP A 29 0.41 17.11 5.16
N GLU A 30 0.85 15.86 5.16
CA GLU A 30 2.22 15.49 4.81
C GLU A 30 2.34 15.31 3.29
N VAL A 31 2.79 16.37 2.61
CA VAL A 31 2.98 16.37 1.15
C VAL A 31 4.33 15.76 0.78
N GLN A 32 4.32 14.71 -0.06
CA GLN A 32 5.53 14.16 -0.68
C GLN A 32 5.62 14.57 -2.16
N THR A 33 6.83 14.86 -2.61
CA THR A 33 7.11 15.27 -4.00
C THR A 33 7.95 14.26 -4.76
N VAL A 34 8.37 13.18 -4.09
CA VAL A 34 9.15 12.07 -4.65
C VAL A 34 8.70 10.77 -3.99
N GLN A 35 8.95 9.65 -4.67
CA GLN A 35 8.78 8.33 -4.07
C GLN A 35 9.70 8.17 -2.85
N ILE A 36 9.15 7.63 -1.76
CA ILE A 36 9.88 7.24 -0.55
C ILE A 36 10.32 5.78 -0.70
N GLU A 37 11.59 5.52 -0.42
CA GLU A 37 12.17 4.19 -0.51
C GLU A 37 12.45 3.62 0.89
N VAL A 38 12.05 2.36 1.11
CA VAL A 38 12.56 1.52 2.20
C VAL A 38 13.53 0.49 1.57
N PRO A 39 14.86 0.69 1.66
CA PRO A 39 15.84 -0.15 0.97
C PRO A 39 15.91 -1.57 1.50
N ALA A 40 16.42 -2.50 0.68
CA ALA A 40 16.74 -3.86 1.12
C ALA A 40 17.63 -3.86 2.38
N GLY A 41 17.32 -4.76 3.32
CA GLY A 41 18.01 -4.85 4.61
C GLY A 41 17.67 -3.75 5.62
N LYS A 42 16.74 -2.84 5.30
CA LYS A 42 16.20 -1.85 6.24
C LYS A 42 14.83 -2.29 6.75
N GLU A 43 14.54 -1.91 7.98
CA GLU A 43 13.23 -2.07 8.61
C GLU A 43 12.71 -0.70 9.04
N PHE A 44 11.49 -0.37 8.64
CA PHE A 44 10.87 0.92 8.88
C PHE A 44 9.44 0.77 9.40
N THR A 45 9.05 1.55 10.40
CA THR A 45 7.66 1.63 10.89
C THR A 45 7.11 3.04 10.73
N LEU A 46 6.00 3.16 10.00
CA LEU A 46 5.24 4.40 9.86
C LEU A 46 4.00 4.37 10.76
N ASP A 47 3.86 5.39 11.59
CA ASP A 47 2.61 5.70 12.28
C ASP A 47 1.95 6.91 11.60
N LEU A 48 0.79 6.68 10.97
CA LEU A 48 0.00 7.70 10.29
C LEU A 48 -0.61 8.72 11.26
N ASN A 49 -0.80 8.35 12.54
CA ASN A 49 -1.24 9.25 13.61
C ASN A 49 -2.48 10.11 13.25
N GLY A 50 -3.44 9.54 12.52
CA GLY A 50 -4.66 10.24 12.11
C GLY A 50 -4.47 11.25 10.97
N LYS A 51 -3.24 11.38 10.43
CA LYS A 51 -2.84 12.35 9.41
C LYS A 51 -2.88 11.77 8.00
N THR A 52 -2.87 12.65 7.00
CA THR A 52 -2.88 12.24 5.59
C THR A 52 -1.52 12.49 4.96
N LEU A 53 -0.98 11.44 4.35
CA LEU A 53 0.15 11.54 3.42
C LEU A 53 -0.39 11.54 1.99
N HIS A 54 0.02 12.53 1.21
CA HIS A 54 -0.42 12.67 -0.17
C HIS A 54 0.65 13.36 -1.02
N ASN A 55 0.40 13.43 -2.32
CA ASN A 55 1.10 14.32 -3.24
C ASN A 55 0.06 15.17 -3.99
N THR A 56 0.53 16.17 -4.72
CA THR A 56 -0.35 17.10 -5.43
C THR A 56 -0.20 16.97 -6.95
N MET A 57 -1.17 17.50 -7.69
CA MET A 57 -1.15 17.63 -9.15
C MET A 57 0.06 18.40 -9.74
N THR A 58 0.85 19.10 -8.93
CA THR A 58 2.09 19.77 -9.39
C THR A 58 3.35 19.00 -8.99
N THR A 59 3.21 17.90 -8.25
CA THR A 59 4.30 17.09 -7.70
C THR A 59 4.02 15.61 -7.97
N HIS A 60 3.98 15.27 -9.26
CA HIS A 60 3.80 13.90 -9.74
C HIS A 60 4.96 13.00 -9.31
N ILE A 61 4.62 11.84 -8.75
CA ILE A 61 5.57 10.79 -8.35
C ILE A 61 5.64 9.72 -9.43
N TRP A 62 4.51 9.44 -10.10
CA TRP A 62 4.47 8.39 -11.13
C TRP A 62 5.44 8.73 -12.26
N ASN A 63 6.38 7.82 -12.48
CA ASN A 63 7.30 7.85 -13.61
C ASN A 63 7.65 6.41 -13.98
N ALA A 64 6.95 5.87 -14.97
CA ALA A 64 7.15 4.50 -15.44
C ALA A 64 8.58 4.25 -15.94
N ASP A 65 9.20 5.23 -16.61
CA ASP A 65 10.57 5.12 -17.14
C ASP A 65 11.62 5.03 -16.03
N GLN A 66 11.33 5.57 -14.85
CA GLN A 66 12.18 5.52 -13.67
C GLN A 66 11.77 4.42 -12.68
N GLY A 67 10.67 3.71 -12.94
CA GLY A 67 10.12 2.70 -12.05
C GLY A 67 9.52 3.26 -10.76
N ASN A 68 9.15 4.54 -10.75
CA ASN A 68 8.46 5.17 -9.62
C ASN A 68 6.95 5.00 -9.83
N TRP A 69 6.30 4.19 -9.00
CA TRP A 69 4.89 3.83 -9.19
C TRP A 69 3.99 4.21 -8.03
N SER A 70 4.55 4.57 -6.87
CA SER A 70 3.81 4.77 -5.63
C SER A 70 4.46 5.79 -4.69
N HIS A 71 3.76 6.21 -3.64
CA HIS A 71 4.38 6.96 -2.54
C HIS A 71 5.51 6.20 -1.85
N PHE A 72 5.36 4.88 -1.66
CA PHE A 72 6.35 4.05 -0.97
C PHE A 72 6.75 2.84 -1.80
N THR A 73 8.02 2.75 -2.16
CA THR A 73 8.59 1.49 -2.66
C THR A 73 9.28 0.73 -1.53
N VAL A 74 8.81 -0.48 -1.25
CA VAL A 74 9.28 -1.33 -0.16
C VAL A 74 10.16 -2.44 -0.74
N ARG A 75 11.48 -2.30 -0.57
CA ARG A 75 12.50 -3.32 -0.87
C ARG A 75 13.04 -4.01 0.40
N GLY A 76 12.95 -3.31 1.53
CA GLY A 76 13.22 -3.85 2.86
C GLY A 76 11.94 -4.35 3.53
N LYS A 77 11.81 -4.08 4.83
CA LYS A 77 10.61 -4.36 5.61
C LYS A 77 9.94 -3.06 6.04
N MET A 78 8.64 -2.95 5.82
CA MET A 78 7.86 -1.78 6.25
C MET A 78 6.62 -2.22 7.02
N THR A 79 6.38 -1.61 8.18
CA THR A 79 5.12 -1.72 8.91
C THR A 79 4.40 -0.37 8.88
N ILE A 80 3.11 -0.37 8.55
CA ILE A 80 2.27 0.83 8.59
C ILE A 80 1.12 0.60 9.57
N LYS A 81 0.89 1.59 10.43
CA LYS A 81 -0.25 1.65 11.34
C LYS A 81 -0.77 3.07 11.43
N ASP A 82 -1.97 3.20 11.97
CA ASP A 82 -2.51 4.45 12.50
C ASP A 82 -2.73 4.30 14.01
N GLY A 83 -1.89 4.98 14.79
CA GLY A 83 -1.96 5.03 16.24
C GLY A 83 -2.95 6.05 16.79
N SER A 84 -3.65 6.81 15.94
CA SER A 84 -4.63 7.79 16.43
C SER A 84 -5.88 7.11 17.00
N PRO A 85 -6.52 7.72 18.02
CA PRO A 85 -7.80 7.23 18.54
C PRO A 85 -8.92 7.20 17.49
N ALA A 86 -8.86 8.09 16.49
CA ALA A 86 -9.89 8.24 15.48
C ALA A 86 -9.74 7.23 14.32
N GLY A 87 -8.55 6.67 14.10
CA GLY A 87 -8.32 5.74 12.99
C GLY A 87 -8.46 6.40 11.60
N THR A 88 -8.14 7.70 11.50
CA THR A 88 -8.33 8.53 10.29
C THR A 88 -7.08 8.67 9.41
N GLY A 89 -5.96 8.09 9.83
CA GLY A 89 -4.68 8.17 9.14
C GLY A 89 -4.77 7.56 7.76
N SER A 90 -4.20 8.24 6.76
CA SER A 90 -4.35 7.81 5.37
C SER A 90 -3.13 8.05 4.49
N ILE A 91 -3.01 7.24 3.43
CA ILE A 91 -2.14 7.47 2.29
C ILE A 91 -3.04 7.59 1.06
N THR A 92 -3.11 8.80 0.50
CA THR A 92 -4.00 9.13 -0.61
C THR A 92 -3.21 9.89 -1.67
N PRO A 93 -2.63 9.21 -2.67
CA PRO A 93 -2.05 9.87 -3.84
C PRO A 93 -3.02 10.82 -4.54
N ASP A 94 -2.49 11.75 -5.33
CA ASP A 94 -3.30 12.49 -6.30
C ASP A 94 -4.07 11.50 -7.21
N PRO A 95 -5.37 11.75 -7.50
CA PRO A 95 -6.20 10.80 -8.22
C PRO A 95 -5.66 10.34 -9.58
N ASN A 96 -4.76 11.08 -10.23
CA ASN A 96 -4.22 10.75 -11.55
C ASN A 96 -2.73 10.37 -11.55
N ASP A 97 -2.14 10.13 -10.38
CA ASP A 97 -0.71 9.95 -10.27
C ASP A 97 -0.34 8.49 -9.97
N CYS A 98 -0.16 8.12 -8.70
CA CYS A 98 0.53 6.90 -8.30
C CYS A 98 -0.30 5.98 -7.38
N TYR A 99 0.25 4.82 -7.07
CA TYR A 99 -0.29 3.88 -6.09
C TYR A 99 0.04 4.32 -4.65
N ALA A 100 -0.61 3.74 -3.64
CA ALA A 100 -0.26 4.08 -2.26
C ALA A 100 1.09 3.45 -1.86
N VAL A 101 1.27 2.15 -2.10
CA VAL A 101 2.51 1.43 -1.78
C VAL A 101 2.79 0.36 -2.85
N ASP A 102 4.05 0.25 -3.28
CA ASP A 102 4.54 -0.88 -4.05
C ASP A 102 5.57 -1.71 -3.26
N VAL A 103 5.55 -3.03 -3.46
CA VAL A 103 6.50 -3.99 -2.87
C VAL A 103 7.35 -4.60 -3.99
N ARG A 104 8.67 -4.52 -3.85
CA ARG A 104 9.62 -4.88 -4.91
C ARG A 104 10.83 -5.60 -4.35
N GLU A 105 11.52 -6.34 -5.22
CA GLU A 105 12.84 -6.93 -4.95
C GLU A 105 12.88 -7.76 -3.65
N GLY A 106 11.77 -8.46 -3.35
CA GLY A 106 11.65 -9.32 -2.17
C GLY A 106 11.28 -8.59 -0.88
N GLY A 107 10.80 -7.33 -0.96
CA GLY A 107 10.36 -6.56 0.19
C GLY A 107 9.19 -7.19 0.96
N HIS A 108 9.01 -6.76 2.21
CA HIS A 108 7.92 -7.22 3.08
C HIS A 108 7.17 -6.01 3.66
N LEU A 109 5.96 -5.79 3.18
CA LEU A 109 5.03 -4.81 3.72
C LEU A 109 4.10 -5.48 4.73
N ILE A 110 3.89 -4.83 5.88
CA ILE A 110 2.92 -5.21 6.90
C ILE A 110 1.99 -4.02 7.10
N ILE A 111 0.69 -4.22 6.94
CA ILE A 111 -0.32 -3.19 7.20
C ILE A 111 -1.18 -3.62 8.39
N GLU A 112 -1.11 -2.85 9.47
CA GLU A 112 -1.89 -3.08 10.68
C GLU A 112 -3.19 -2.27 10.69
N SER A 113 -3.16 -1.01 10.23
CA SER A 113 -4.31 -0.12 10.13
C SER A 113 -4.01 1.09 9.24
N GLY A 114 -4.99 1.98 9.04
CA GLY A 114 -4.92 3.14 8.15
C GLY A 114 -5.86 3.01 6.94
N SER A 115 -5.97 4.08 6.16
CA SER A 115 -6.75 4.11 4.91
C SER A 115 -5.84 4.34 3.71
N TYR A 116 -6.01 3.54 2.66
CA TYR A 116 -5.20 3.56 1.46
C TYR A 116 -6.13 3.78 0.28
N ASN A 117 -6.00 4.94 -0.37
CA ASN A 117 -6.84 5.32 -1.49
C ASN A 117 -5.96 5.60 -2.71
N GLY A 118 -5.38 4.54 -3.26
CA GLY A 118 -4.49 4.64 -4.42
C GLY A 118 -5.22 5.09 -5.68
N ASN A 119 -4.49 5.53 -6.71
CA ASN A 119 -5.08 5.92 -7.99
C ASN A 119 -5.86 4.74 -8.61
N ARG A 120 -5.15 3.77 -9.22
CA ARG A 120 -5.74 2.55 -9.79
C ARG A 120 -5.49 1.30 -8.95
N THR A 121 -4.50 1.38 -8.06
CA THR A 121 -4.09 0.29 -7.17
C THR A 121 -3.73 0.89 -5.82
N SER A 122 -4.24 0.31 -4.73
CA SER A 122 -3.80 0.71 -3.39
C SER A 122 -2.44 0.10 -3.08
N ILE A 123 -2.37 -1.23 -3.10
CA ILE A 123 -1.16 -1.99 -2.80
C ILE A 123 -0.79 -2.83 -4.01
N TYR A 124 0.40 -2.58 -4.56
CA TYR A 124 0.93 -3.34 -5.68
C TYR A 124 2.11 -4.20 -5.23
N VAL A 125 2.09 -5.51 -5.48
CA VAL A 125 3.18 -6.42 -5.16
C VAL A 125 3.84 -6.89 -6.45
N HIS A 126 4.89 -6.19 -6.86
CA HIS A 126 5.67 -6.63 -8.01
C HIS A 126 6.50 -7.86 -7.65
N GLU A 127 7.25 -7.82 -6.54
CA GLU A 127 8.03 -8.97 -6.03
C GLU A 127 8.24 -8.81 -4.52
N GLY A 128 7.81 -9.79 -3.74
CA GLY A 128 7.84 -9.75 -2.28
C GLY A 128 6.52 -10.17 -1.65
N THR A 129 6.22 -9.63 -0.47
CA THR A 129 5.01 -9.97 0.28
C THR A 129 4.35 -8.75 0.89
N ALA A 130 3.04 -8.59 0.65
CA ALA A 130 2.18 -7.72 1.43
C ALA A 130 1.36 -8.55 2.42
N GLU A 131 1.56 -8.32 3.71
CA GLU A 131 0.82 -8.92 4.82
C GLU A 131 -0.17 -7.90 5.38
N ILE A 132 -1.46 -8.09 5.08
CA ILE A 132 -2.53 -7.16 5.45
C ILE A 132 -3.30 -7.74 6.64
N LYS A 133 -3.14 -7.10 7.79
CA LYS A 133 -3.81 -7.46 9.05
C LYS A 133 -5.03 -6.58 9.34
N GLY A 134 -5.09 -5.41 8.71
CA GLY A 134 -6.15 -4.43 8.89
C GLY A 134 -6.09 -3.32 7.84
N GLY A 135 -6.79 -2.23 8.09
CA GLY A 135 -6.84 -1.06 7.21
C GLY A 135 -8.03 -1.04 6.24
N LYS A 136 -8.15 0.05 5.50
CA LYS A 136 -9.22 0.30 4.51
C LYS A 136 -8.61 0.56 3.15
N PHE A 137 -9.10 -0.10 2.11
CA PHE A 137 -8.50 -0.05 0.77
C PHE A 137 -9.53 0.32 -0.28
N SER A 138 -9.20 1.29 -1.12
CA SER A 138 -10.03 1.75 -2.23
C SER A 138 -9.17 2.24 -3.39
N VAL A 139 -9.81 2.44 -4.54
CA VAL A 139 -9.18 3.07 -5.71
C VAL A 139 -9.97 4.33 -6.08
N GLN A 140 -9.26 5.34 -6.53
CA GLN A 140 -9.85 6.60 -7.00
C GLN A 140 -10.31 6.50 -8.45
N GLN A 141 -9.61 5.71 -9.26
CA GLN A 141 -9.96 5.43 -10.65
C GLN A 141 -10.25 3.95 -10.85
N GLN A 142 -11.43 3.70 -11.41
CA GLN A 142 -11.89 2.36 -11.76
C GLN A 142 -11.27 1.89 -13.08
N HIS A 143 -10.91 0.61 -13.16
CA HIS A 143 -10.53 0.02 -14.44
C HIS A 143 -11.79 -0.24 -15.31
N PRO A 144 -11.77 0.00 -16.63
CA PRO A 144 -12.97 -0.10 -17.47
C PRO A 144 -13.64 -1.48 -17.50
N THR A 145 -12.86 -2.55 -17.38
CA THR A 145 -13.38 -3.93 -17.44
C THR A 145 -13.60 -4.54 -16.06
N ASP A 146 -12.91 -4.03 -15.06
CA ASP A 146 -12.99 -4.52 -13.68
C ASP A 146 -12.81 -3.35 -12.72
N PRO A 147 -13.89 -2.64 -12.38
CA PRO A 147 -13.80 -1.37 -11.67
C PRO A 147 -12.98 -1.38 -10.39
N TYR A 148 -12.88 -2.54 -9.71
CA TYR A 148 -12.19 -2.67 -8.42
C TYR A 148 -11.20 -3.83 -8.37
N GLY A 149 -10.98 -4.56 -9.48
CA GLY A 149 -10.13 -5.76 -9.51
C GLY A 149 -8.68 -5.53 -9.08
N TYR A 150 -8.21 -4.29 -9.15
CA TYR A 150 -6.82 -3.91 -8.86
C TYR A 150 -6.65 -3.19 -7.51
N VAL A 151 -7.62 -3.24 -6.59
CA VAL A 151 -7.44 -2.62 -5.25
C VAL A 151 -6.19 -3.18 -4.56
N ILE A 152 -6.04 -4.50 -4.56
CA ILE A 152 -4.82 -5.21 -4.21
C ILE A 152 -4.40 -6.01 -5.43
N ASP A 153 -3.17 -5.83 -5.89
CA ASP A 153 -2.71 -6.35 -7.17
C ASP A 153 -1.29 -6.92 -7.05
N CYS A 154 -1.02 -8.03 -7.73
CA CYS A 154 0.32 -8.60 -7.84
C CYS A 154 0.78 -8.53 -9.30
N ASP A 155 2.09 -8.57 -9.53
CA ASP A 155 2.56 -8.85 -10.89
C ASP A 155 2.21 -10.30 -11.27
N ASN A 156 1.45 -10.50 -12.35
CA ASN A 156 0.97 -11.81 -12.76
C ASN A 156 2.10 -12.85 -12.89
N THR A 157 3.27 -12.47 -13.43
CA THR A 157 4.39 -13.40 -13.64
C THR A 157 4.98 -13.82 -12.30
N ASN A 158 5.19 -12.86 -11.41
CA ASN A 158 5.73 -13.12 -10.08
C ASN A 158 4.73 -13.82 -9.17
N TYR A 159 3.44 -13.54 -9.31
CA TYR A 159 2.38 -14.24 -8.59
C TYR A 159 2.34 -15.73 -8.96
N LEU A 160 2.32 -16.03 -10.27
CA LEU A 160 2.34 -17.41 -10.78
C LEU A 160 3.61 -18.18 -10.36
N ASN A 161 4.74 -17.49 -10.25
CA ASN A 161 5.99 -18.08 -9.76
C ASN A 161 6.11 -18.11 -8.22
N GLY A 162 5.14 -17.56 -7.50
CA GLY A 162 5.11 -17.52 -6.04
C GLY A 162 6.11 -16.54 -5.41
N THR A 163 6.64 -15.57 -6.17
CA THR A 163 7.55 -14.52 -5.70
C THR A 163 6.83 -13.22 -5.35
N ALA A 164 5.61 -13.00 -5.83
CA ALA A 164 4.69 -11.96 -5.35
C ALA A 164 3.55 -12.59 -4.54
N LYS A 165 3.25 -12.06 -3.36
CA LYS A 165 2.20 -12.57 -2.47
C LYS A 165 1.43 -11.45 -1.78
N ALA A 166 0.12 -11.58 -1.73
CA ALA A 166 -0.75 -10.87 -0.79
C ALA A 166 -1.30 -11.88 0.23
N LEU A 167 -1.12 -11.61 1.51
CA LEU A 167 -1.56 -12.43 2.63
C LEU A 167 -2.52 -11.61 3.50
N ILE A 168 -3.81 -11.90 3.41
CA ILE A 168 -4.85 -11.06 4.02
C ILE A 168 -5.51 -11.81 5.20
N SER A 169 -5.42 -11.20 6.37
CA SER A 169 -6.02 -11.68 7.63
C SER A 169 -6.97 -10.66 8.27
N GLY A 170 -7.14 -9.50 7.64
CA GLY A 170 -8.08 -8.47 8.07
C GLY A 170 -8.18 -7.32 7.09
N GLY A 171 -8.93 -6.30 7.47
CA GLY A 171 -9.14 -5.08 6.68
C GLY A 171 -10.49 -5.04 5.95
N SER A 172 -10.75 -3.90 5.29
CA SER A 172 -11.96 -3.67 4.50
C SER A 172 -11.63 -3.11 3.12
N PHE A 173 -12.28 -3.63 2.09
CA PHE A 173 -11.94 -3.41 0.68
C PHE A 173 -13.17 -2.94 -0.07
N VAL A 174 -13.12 -1.74 -0.66
CA VAL A 174 -14.23 -1.15 -1.39
C VAL A 174 -14.31 -1.75 -2.79
N GLY A 175 -15.38 -2.49 -3.07
CA GLY A 175 -15.68 -3.12 -4.36
C GLY A 175 -14.84 -4.36 -4.70
N PHE A 176 -13.82 -4.68 -3.90
CA PHE A 176 -12.87 -5.76 -4.14
C PHE A 176 -13.06 -6.91 -3.15
N ASN A 177 -13.24 -8.14 -3.66
CA ASN A 177 -13.31 -9.32 -2.83
C ASN A 177 -11.91 -9.98 -2.73
N PRO A 178 -11.20 -9.88 -1.59
CA PRO A 178 -9.88 -10.51 -1.45
C PRO A 178 -9.94 -12.05 -1.49
N GLY A 179 -11.13 -12.64 -1.34
CA GLY A 179 -11.34 -14.09 -1.45
C GLY A 179 -11.58 -14.61 -2.87
N ASP A 180 -11.73 -13.72 -3.84
CA ASP A 180 -11.97 -14.05 -5.25
C ASP A 180 -11.43 -12.88 -6.10
N CYS A 181 -10.10 -12.77 -6.14
CA CYS A 181 -9.39 -11.72 -6.85
C CYS A 181 -9.44 -11.98 -8.37
N PRO A 182 -10.10 -11.11 -9.15
CA PRO A 182 -10.24 -11.30 -10.59
C PRO A 182 -8.95 -10.98 -11.38
N ALA A 183 -8.10 -10.07 -10.88
CA ALA A 183 -6.88 -9.63 -11.57
C ALA A 183 -5.86 -10.76 -11.77
N GLU A 184 -5.76 -11.67 -10.79
CA GLU A 184 -4.87 -12.83 -10.84
C GLU A 184 -5.54 -14.10 -11.40
N GLY A 185 -6.78 -13.98 -11.85
CA GLY A 185 -7.57 -15.04 -12.45
C GLY A 185 -8.62 -15.64 -11.52
N PRO A 186 -9.66 -16.29 -12.10
CA PRO A 186 -10.83 -16.75 -11.35
C PRO A 186 -10.49 -17.69 -10.17
N GLY A 187 -11.08 -17.42 -9.00
CA GLY A 187 -10.89 -18.25 -7.81
C GLY A 187 -9.59 -17.95 -7.04
N THR A 188 -8.85 -16.91 -7.41
CA THR A 188 -7.66 -16.50 -6.65
C THR A 188 -8.07 -15.98 -5.27
N ASN A 189 -7.53 -16.60 -4.21
CA ASN A 189 -7.81 -16.22 -2.84
C ASN A 189 -6.55 -15.68 -2.16
N PHE A 190 -6.58 -14.40 -1.77
CA PHE A 190 -5.52 -13.76 -0.97
C PHE A 190 -5.74 -13.89 0.54
N VAL A 191 -6.93 -14.34 0.96
CA VAL A 191 -7.25 -14.55 2.37
C VAL A 191 -6.52 -15.79 2.88
N ILE A 192 -5.78 -15.64 3.98
CA ILE A 192 -5.01 -16.73 4.57
C ILE A 192 -5.92 -17.80 5.22
N ASP A 193 -5.37 -18.99 5.40
CA ASP A 193 -6.07 -20.10 6.07
C ASP A 193 -6.61 -19.71 7.45
N GLY A 194 -7.83 -20.15 7.74
CA GLY A 194 -8.53 -19.84 9.00
C GLY A 194 -9.29 -18.50 8.99
N TYR A 195 -9.24 -17.76 7.88
CA TYR A 195 -9.98 -16.51 7.68
C TYR A 195 -10.90 -16.61 6.46
N HIS A 196 -11.88 -15.71 6.37
CA HIS A 196 -12.76 -15.59 5.19
C HIS A 196 -13.11 -14.13 4.89
N SER A 197 -13.39 -13.87 3.61
CA SER A 197 -13.97 -12.62 3.12
C SER A 197 -15.50 -12.66 3.23
N TYR A 198 -16.12 -11.55 3.65
CA TYR A 198 -17.58 -11.39 3.71
C TYR A 198 -17.98 -9.95 3.38
N ILE A 199 -19.22 -9.74 2.94
CA ILE A 199 -19.76 -8.39 2.71
C ILE A 199 -20.12 -7.77 4.06
N SER A 200 -19.51 -6.63 4.41
CA SER A 200 -19.66 -6.01 5.73
C SER A 200 -20.64 -4.84 5.78
N ASP A 201 -20.98 -4.25 4.65
CA ASP A 201 -21.87 -3.07 4.54
C ASP A 201 -23.27 -3.39 3.99
N GLY A 202 -23.62 -4.67 3.85
CA GLY A 202 -24.95 -5.11 3.42
C GLY A 202 -25.22 -4.87 1.93
N ALA A 203 -26.12 -3.93 1.62
CA ALA A 203 -26.64 -3.69 0.26
C ALA A 203 -26.02 -2.47 -0.46
N ALA A 204 -24.98 -1.86 0.11
CA ALA A 204 -24.33 -0.71 -0.50
C ALA A 204 -23.62 -1.10 -1.83
N THR A 205 -23.50 -0.12 -2.72
CA THR A 205 -22.83 -0.25 -4.02
C THR A 205 -21.82 0.89 -4.18
N PRO A 206 -20.53 0.60 -4.40
CA PRO A 206 -19.91 -0.73 -4.39
C PRO A 206 -20.03 -1.41 -3.02
N LYS A 207 -20.04 -2.74 -3.01
CA LYS A 207 -20.01 -3.52 -1.76
C LYS A 207 -18.67 -3.34 -1.07
N VAL A 208 -18.65 -3.32 0.25
CA VAL A 208 -17.43 -3.42 1.04
C VAL A 208 -17.26 -4.85 1.52
N TYR A 209 -16.12 -5.45 1.17
CA TYR A 209 -15.71 -6.74 1.69
C TYR A 209 -14.82 -6.54 2.91
N SER A 210 -14.92 -7.42 3.90
CA SER A 210 -14.03 -7.43 5.05
C SER A 210 -13.58 -8.84 5.36
N VAL A 211 -12.43 -8.96 6.02
CA VAL A 211 -11.83 -10.24 6.38
C VAL A 211 -11.85 -10.42 7.89
N LYS A 212 -12.24 -11.61 8.33
CA LYS A 212 -12.22 -12.01 9.75
C LYS A 212 -11.87 -13.49 9.89
N GLN A 213 -11.45 -13.87 11.09
CA GLN A 213 -11.23 -15.27 11.43
C GLN A 213 -12.55 -16.05 11.41
N ASN A 214 -12.49 -17.33 11.00
CA ASN A 214 -13.62 -18.26 10.99
C ASN A 214 -14.22 -18.51 12.39
#